data_AF-A0A8J2MXE3-F1
#
_entry.id   AF-A0A8J2MXE3-F1
#
_cell.length_a   1.000
_cell.length_b   1.000
_cell.length_c   1.000
_cell.angle_alpha   90.00
_cell.angle_beta   90.00
_cell.angle_gamma   90.00
#
_symmetry.space_group_name_H-M   'P 1'
#
loop_
_entity.id
_entity.type
_entity.pdbx_description
1 polymer ?
#
loop_
_entity_poly.entity_id
_entity_poly.type
_entity_poly.pdbx_seq_one_letter_code
_entity_poly.pdbx_strand_id
1 'polypeptide(L)'
;MLKERDSPARKKDNQSYQETFSEFKHMGLWEYCFKDFRFPQFQFDELYNGCYHVFSDKLHPFREWLLPFWLMSVQFFVTVALMLSFFGQAVIALVLVRWPLRFVLRYEWILSSIACICDLIAGVFLFLAVAIFGGQCWRRDWLLYPNFNYLSWSYGLGVISFMFHIVGAFFLYLDARAGYKLRKQSRNLVVQMQPNPQSHHGSHHGSHFGSQHSSHHRMGGFV
;
A
#
# COMPACT_ATOMS: atom_id res chain seq x y z
N MET A 1 -67.13 38.68 47.89
CA MET A 1 -66.72 37.65 46.92
C MET A 1 -65.26 37.89 46.58
N LEU A 2 -64.36 37.13 47.22
CA LEU A 2 -62.91 37.15 46.97
C LEU A 2 -62.56 35.91 46.13
N LYS A 3 -61.88 36.11 45.00
CA LYS A 3 -60.85 35.18 44.50
C LYS A 3 -59.93 35.91 43.51
N GLU A 4 -58.84 36.44 44.04
CA GLU A 4 -57.59 36.70 43.31
C GLU A 4 -56.90 35.39 42.88
N ARG A 5 -55.96 35.52 41.91
CA ARG A 5 -54.96 34.55 41.39
C ARG A 5 -55.51 33.49 40.42
N ASP A 6 -54.87 33.17 39.29
CA ASP A 6 -53.45 33.25 38.94
C ASP A 6 -53.26 33.37 37.42
N SER A 7 -52.24 34.14 37.03
CA SER A 7 -51.58 34.02 35.72
C SER A 7 -50.46 32.99 35.87
N PRO A 8 -50.40 31.90 35.09
CA PRO A 8 -49.17 31.14 34.95
C PRO A 8 -48.49 31.57 33.65
N ALA A 9 -47.49 32.41 33.85
CA ALA A 9 -46.23 32.44 33.14
C ALA A 9 -46.07 31.39 32.02
N ARG A 10 -45.80 31.92 30.82
CA ARG A 10 -44.88 31.37 29.82
C ARG A 10 -43.97 30.28 30.42
N LYS A 11 -44.41 29.03 30.35
CA LYS A 11 -43.55 27.88 30.52
C LYS A 11 -42.64 27.89 29.29
N LYS A 12 -41.50 28.60 29.41
CA LYS A 12 -40.31 28.22 28.68
C LYS A 12 -40.05 26.80 29.13
N ASP A 13 -40.45 25.84 28.29
CA ASP A 13 -40.08 24.46 28.45
C ASP A 13 -38.57 24.40 28.28
N ASN A 14 -37.90 24.62 29.40
CA ASN A 14 -36.50 24.42 29.63
C ASN A 14 -36.29 22.91 29.61
N GLN A 15 -36.33 22.31 28.42
CA GLN A 15 -35.91 20.94 28.20
C GLN A 15 -34.65 20.98 27.36
N SER A 16 -33.51 21.02 28.04
CA SER A 16 -32.23 20.62 27.45
C SER A 16 -31.68 19.45 28.26
N TYR A 17 -31.17 18.47 27.51
CA TYR A 17 -30.32 17.36 27.89
C TYR A 17 -31.02 16.06 28.32
N GLN A 18 -31.66 15.40 27.35
CA GLN A 18 -31.79 13.94 27.35
C GLN A 18 -31.04 13.43 26.12
N GLU A 19 -29.77 13.07 26.35
CA GLU A 19 -28.81 12.57 25.36
C GLU A 19 -28.06 13.67 24.59
N THR A 20 -26.74 13.63 24.69
CA THR A 20 -25.81 14.35 23.84
C THR A 20 -26.12 14.04 22.38
N PHE A 21 -26.91 14.90 21.70
CA PHE A 21 -27.17 14.78 20.27
C PHE A 21 -25.87 15.04 19.51
N SER A 22 -25.06 14.00 19.33
CA SER A 22 -24.13 13.96 18.22
C SER A 22 -24.98 13.93 16.95
N GLU A 23 -25.27 15.10 16.38
CA GLU A 23 -25.98 15.26 15.11
C GLU A 23 -25.24 14.53 13.96
N PHE A 24 -23.96 14.22 14.19
CA PHE A 24 -23.14 13.38 13.35
C PHE A 24 -23.16 11.93 13.84
N LYS A 25 -23.76 11.05 13.05
CA LYS A 25 -23.86 9.62 13.39
C LYS A 25 -22.60 8.86 12.94
N HIS A 26 -22.23 9.02 11.68
CA HIS A 26 -21.05 8.39 11.10
C HIS A 26 -20.42 9.30 10.04
N MET A 27 -19.12 9.53 10.15
CA MET A 27 -18.32 10.22 9.13
C MET A 27 -17.33 9.25 8.51
N GLY A 28 -17.60 8.89 7.26
CA GLY A 28 -16.65 8.16 6.43
C GLY A 28 -15.65 9.09 5.76
N LEU A 29 -14.78 8.52 4.94
CA LEU A 29 -13.84 9.30 4.14
C LEU A 29 -14.54 9.99 2.95
N TRP A 30 -15.59 9.36 2.42
CA TRP A 30 -16.29 9.76 1.19
C TRP A 30 -17.81 9.94 1.36
N GLU A 31 -18.36 9.50 2.49
CA GLU A 31 -19.79 9.57 2.79
C GLU A 31 -19.98 10.07 4.22
N TYR A 32 -20.93 10.98 4.39
CA TYR A 32 -21.29 11.55 5.68
C TYR A 32 -22.76 11.32 5.97
N CYS A 33 -23.05 10.81 7.16
CA CYS A 33 -24.41 10.55 7.62
C CYS A 33 -24.80 11.49 8.76
N PHE A 34 -25.85 12.26 8.53
CA PHE A 34 -26.40 13.22 9.49
C PHE A 34 -27.72 12.71 10.07
N LYS A 35 -27.98 13.07 11.33
CA LYS A 35 -29.27 12.87 11.97
C LYS A 35 -29.67 14.17 12.65
N ASP A 36 -30.77 14.75 12.17
CA ASP A 36 -31.37 15.99 12.67
C ASP A 36 -30.35 17.15 12.74
N PHE A 37 -29.36 17.15 11.84
CA PHE A 37 -28.30 18.17 11.81
C PHE A 37 -28.84 19.50 11.28
N ARG A 38 -28.51 20.59 11.98
CA ARG A 38 -28.89 21.95 11.62
C ARG A 38 -27.64 22.81 11.44
N PHE A 39 -27.44 23.30 10.22
CA PHE A 39 -26.28 24.14 9.95
C PHE A 39 -26.51 25.59 10.47
N PRO A 40 -25.74 26.09 11.45
CA PRO A 40 -26.08 27.34 12.15
C PRO A 40 -26.05 28.61 11.28
N GLN A 41 -25.37 28.58 10.14
CA GLN A 41 -25.23 29.77 9.28
C GLN A 41 -26.24 29.84 8.13
N PHE A 42 -27.11 28.83 7.96
CA PHE A 42 -28.17 28.88 6.97
C PHE A 42 -29.41 29.57 7.55
N GLN A 43 -30.01 30.45 6.74
CA GLN A 43 -31.18 31.25 7.13
C GLN A 43 -32.47 30.41 7.20
N PHE A 44 -32.48 29.25 6.55
CA PHE A 44 -33.59 28.31 6.51
C PHE A 44 -33.27 27.10 7.39
N ASP A 45 -34.18 26.74 8.29
CA ASP A 45 -34.09 25.56 9.17
C ASP A 45 -34.33 24.26 8.38
N GLU A 46 -33.49 23.97 7.38
CA GLU A 46 -33.48 22.64 6.76
C GLU A 46 -32.79 21.63 7.69
N LEU A 47 -33.52 20.56 7.99
CA LEU A 47 -33.01 19.41 8.75
C LEU A 47 -32.35 18.43 7.78
N TYR A 48 -31.06 18.19 7.98
CA TYR A 48 -30.32 17.20 7.20
C TYR A 48 -30.44 15.82 7.85
N ASN A 49 -31.13 14.92 7.15
CA ASN A 49 -31.41 13.57 7.60
C ASN A 49 -31.05 12.57 6.50
N GLY A 50 -30.06 11.72 6.75
CA GLY A 50 -29.62 10.68 5.82
C GLY A 50 -28.11 10.68 5.58
N CYS A 51 -27.69 9.78 4.69
CA CYS A 51 -26.31 9.65 4.25
C CYS A 51 -26.15 10.28 2.88
N TYR A 52 -25.11 11.09 2.73
CA TYR A 52 -24.83 11.81 1.52
C TYR A 52 -23.35 11.67 1.17
N HIS A 53 -23.08 11.53 -0.12
CA HIS A 53 -21.72 11.54 -0.62
C HIS A 53 -21.10 12.94 -0.46
N VAL A 54 -19.80 12.99 -0.22
CA VAL A 54 -19.00 14.23 -0.08
C VAL A 54 -19.22 15.23 -1.23
N PHE A 55 -19.43 14.72 -2.45
CA PHE A 55 -19.66 15.53 -3.66
C PHE A 55 -21.14 15.68 -4.02
N SER A 56 -22.07 15.40 -3.11
CA SER A 56 -23.50 15.66 -3.35
C SER A 56 -23.80 17.15 -3.30
N ASP A 57 -24.69 17.61 -4.18
CA ASP A 57 -25.15 19.01 -4.23
C ASP A 57 -25.72 19.49 -2.89
N LYS A 58 -26.30 18.58 -2.09
CA LYS A 58 -26.83 18.86 -0.76
C LYS A 58 -25.77 19.34 0.24
N LEU A 59 -24.52 18.91 0.09
CA LEU A 59 -23.40 19.32 0.95
C LEU A 59 -22.59 20.48 0.38
N HIS A 60 -22.83 20.85 -0.88
CA HIS A 60 -22.08 21.90 -1.56
C HIS A 60 -21.92 23.19 -0.72
N PRO A 61 -22.96 23.70 -0.01
CA PRO A 61 -22.86 24.97 0.70
C PRO A 61 -21.89 24.98 1.90
N PHE A 62 -21.66 23.83 2.55
CA PHE A 62 -20.80 23.73 3.74
C PHE A 62 -19.64 22.75 3.56
N ARG A 63 -19.41 22.28 2.33
CA ARG A 63 -18.36 21.32 1.97
C ARG A 63 -16.97 21.79 2.39
N GLU A 64 -16.65 23.07 2.18
CA GLU A 64 -15.33 23.63 2.50
C GLU A 64 -15.01 23.61 3.99
N TRP A 65 -16.04 23.77 4.83
CA TRP A 65 -15.92 23.64 6.28
C TRP A 65 -15.77 22.17 6.70
N LEU A 66 -16.58 21.28 6.11
CA LEU A 66 -16.61 19.86 6.46
C LEU A 66 -15.40 19.08 5.94
N LEU A 67 -14.85 19.47 4.78
CA LEU A 67 -13.68 18.87 4.12
C LEU A 67 -12.52 19.87 4.04
N PRO A 68 -11.82 20.11 5.16
CA PRO A 68 -10.63 20.94 5.16
C PRO A 68 -9.50 20.29 4.34
N PHE A 69 -8.55 21.12 3.91
CA PHE A 69 -7.41 20.70 3.09
C PHE A 69 -6.63 19.49 3.66
N TRP A 70 -6.47 19.42 4.97
CA TRP A 70 -5.77 18.29 5.61
C TRP A 70 -6.52 16.97 5.42
N LEU A 71 -7.86 16.97 5.43
CA LEU A 71 -8.67 15.77 5.22
C LEU A 71 -8.65 15.35 3.74
N MET A 72 -8.62 16.32 2.83
CA MET A 72 -8.42 16.07 1.40
C MET A 72 -7.03 15.45 1.12
N SER A 73 -6.01 15.83 1.89
CA SER A 73 -4.69 15.19 1.82
C SER A 73 -4.73 13.74 2.32
N VAL A 74 -5.46 13.46 3.41
CA VAL A 74 -5.69 12.07 3.88
C VAL A 74 -6.39 11.24 2.80
N GLN A 75 -7.43 11.78 2.16
CA GLN A 75 -8.13 11.13 1.05
C GLN A 75 -7.17 10.75 -0.10
N PHE A 76 -6.30 11.68 -0.49
CA PHE A 76 -5.29 11.45 -1.51
C PHE A 76 -4.32 10.33 -1.12
N PHE A 77 -3.77 10.36 0.10
CA PHE A 77 -2.83 9.33 0.53
C PHE A 77 -3.47 7.94 0.62
N VAL A 78 -4.70 7.83 1.16
CA VAL A 78 -5.42 6.56 1.25
C VAL A 78 -5.74 6.01 -0.15
N THR A 79 -6.17 6.85 -1.09
CA THR A 79 -6.51 6.41 -2.46
C THR A 79 -5.30 5.97 -3.25
N VAL A 80 -4.20 6.72 -3.20
CA VAL A 80 -2.94 6.32 -3.87
C VAL A 80 -2.38 5.05 -3.24
N ALA A 81 -2.39 4.92 -1.92
CA ALA A 81 -1.95 3.70 -1.25
C ALA A 81 -2.80 2.49 -1.63
N LEU A 82 -4.13 2.65 -1.70
CA LEU A 82 -5.05 1.60 -2.12
C LEU A 82 -4.77 1.16 -3.56
N MET A 83 -4.55 2.11 -4.49
CA MET A 83 -4.21 1.80 -5.88
C MET A 83 -2.88 1.05 -5.99
N LEU A 84 -1.85 1.49 -5.26
CA LEU A 84 -0.54 0.81 -5.22
C LEU A 84 -0.64 -0.58 -4.60
N SER A 85 -1.45 -0.75 -3.55
CA SER A 85 -1.68 -2.04 -2.89
C SER A 85 -2.35 -3.05 -3.83
N PHE A 86 -3.43 -2.65 -4.51
CA PHE A 86 -4.10 -3.51 -5.49
C PHE A 86 -3.17 -3.88 -6.65
N PHE A 87 -2.37 -2.93 -7.14
CA PHE A 87 -1.38 -3.21 -8.18
C PHE A 87 -0.30 -4.20 -7.69
N GLY A 88 0.27 -3.99 -6.49
CA GLY A 88 1.25 -4.89 -5.88
C GLY A 88 0.70 -6.30 -5.69
N GLN A 89 -0.51 -6.43 -5.14
CA GLN A 89 -1.19 -7.71 -4.96
C GLN A 89 -1.48 -8.41 -6.28
N ALA A 90 -1.86 -7.67 -7.33
CA ALA A 90 -2.05 -8.23 -8.66
C ALA A 90 -0.72 -8.77 -9.23
N VAL A 91 0.39 -8.05 -9.06
CA VAL A 91 1.74 -8.52 -9.45
C VAL A 91 2.11 -9.79 -8.70
N ILE A 92 1.92 -9.83 -7.37
CA ILE A 92 2.20 -11.01 -6.54
C ILE A 92 1.34 -12.19 -6.99
N ALA A 93 0.05 -11.98 -7.24
CA ALA A 93 -0.86 -13.01 -7.73
C ALA A 93 -0.38 -13.58 -9.08
N LEU A 94 0.10 -12.74 -10.01
CA LEU A 94 0.69 -13.20 -11.28
C LEU A 94 1.96 -14.05 -11.06
N VAL A 95 2.81 -13.67 -10.11
CA VAL A 95 4.00 -14.46 -9.76
C VAL A 95 3.61 -15.81 -9.16
N LEU A 96 2.63 -15.85 -8.24
CA LEU A 96 2.17 -17.07 -7.59
C LEU A 96 1.49 -18.05 -8.55
N VAL A 97 0.59 -17.54 -9.41
CA VAL A 97 -0.10 -18.34 -10.43
C VAL A 97 0.84 -18.73 -11.58
N ARG A 98 2.04 -18.13 -11.65
CA ARG A 98 3.03 -18.34 -12.70
C ARG A 98 2.47 -18.14 -14.10
N TRP A 99 1.57 -17.16 -14.27
CA TRP A 99 0.92 -16.90 -15.54
C TRP A 99 1.27 -15.51 -16.06
N PRO A 100 1.82 -15.36 -17.29
CA PRO A 100 2.29 -16.40 -18.22
C PRO A 100 3.69 -16.92 -17.84
N LEU A 101 3.83 -18.26 -17.83
CA LEU A 101 4.98 -18.99 -17.25
C LEU A 101 6.35 -18.47 -17.69
N ARG A 102 6.56 -18.29 -19.00
CA ARG A 102 7.86 -17.85 -19.54
C ARG A 102 8.25 -16.44 -19.11
N PHE A 103 7.27 -15.55 -18.97
CA PHE A 103 7.49 -14.17 -18.56
C PHE A 103 7.84 -14.10 -17.07
N VAL A 104 7.03 -14.75 -16.23
CA VAL A 104 7.21 -14.76 -14.78
C VAL A 104 8.56 -15.37 -14.41
N LEU A 105 8.92 -16.55 -14.93
CA LEU A 105 10.23 -17.16 -14.63
C LEU A 105 11.43 -16.30 -15.08
N ARG A 106 11.26 -15.51 -16.14
CA ARG A 106 12.33 -14.64 -16.63
C ARG A 106 12.51 -13.41 -15.75
N TYR A 107 11.42 -12.85 -15.23
CA TYR A 107 11.40 -11.55 -14.54
C TYR A 107 10.99 -11.61 -13.07
N GLU A 108 10.93 -12.81 -12.47
CA GLU A 108 10.51 -13.06 -11.07
C GLU A 108 11.11 -12.07 -10.07
N TRP A 109 12.45 -11.95 -10.02
CA TRP A 109 13.12 -11.04 -9.09
C TRP A 109 12.77 -9.55 -9.32
N ILE A 110 12.47 -9.14 -10.57
CA ILE A 110 12.05 -7.78 -10.90
C ILE A 110 10.61 -7.56 -10.44
N LEU A 111 9.72 -8.52 -10.70
CA LEU A 111 8.31 -8.47 -10.29
C LEU A 111 8.18 -8.42 -8.76
N SER A 112 8.92 -9.27 -8.03
CA SER A 112 8.96 -9.22 -6.56
C SER A 112 9.54 -7.89 -6.05
N SER A 113 10.54 -7.32 -6.74
CA SER A 113 11.09 -6.01 -6.39
C SER A 113 10.07 -4.88 -6.61
N ILE A 114 9.31 -4.91 -7.70
CA ILE A 114 8.25 -3.93 -7.99
C ILE A 114 7.17 -4.01 -6.93
N ALA A 115 6.67 -5.21 -6.61
CA ALA A 115 5.68 -5.41 -5.56
C ALA A 115 6.18 -4.87 -4.20
N CYS A 116 7.43 -5.19 -3.83
CA CYS A 116 8.06 -4.66 -2.63
C CYS A 116 8.05 -3.11 -2.57
N ILE A 117 8.37 -2.44 -3.68
CA ILE A 117 8.37 -0.97 -3.75
C ILE A 117 6.95 -0.42 -3.63
N CYS A 118 5.98 -1.05 -4.30
CA CYS A 118 4.58 -0.65 -4.22
C CYS A 118 4.04 -0.76 -2.78
N ASP A 119 4.30 -1.89 -2.10
CA ASP A 119 3.89 -2.09 -0.70
C ASP A 119 4.57 -1.12 0.27
N LEU A 120 5.87 -0.82 0.05
CA LEU A 120 6.59 0.16 0.87
C LEU A 120 5.98 1.56 0.73
N ILE A 121 5.73 2.02 -0.50
CA ILE A 121 5.13 3.34 -0.76
C ILE A 121 3.70 3.39 -0.21
N ALA A 122 2.91 2.32 -0.41
CA ALA A 122 1.55 2.22 0.14
C ALA A 122 1.56 2.29 1.67
N GLY A 123 2.47 1.57 2.34
CA GLY A 123 2.65 1.61 3.79
C GLY A 123 3.01 3.01 4.30
N VAL A 124 3.92 3.71 3.63
CA VAL A 124 4.29 5.10 3.98
C VAL A 124 3.10 6.05 3.83
N PHE A 125 2.35 5.97 2.73
CA PHE A 125 1.18 6.83 2.54
C PHE A 125 0.05 6.51 3.52
N LEU A 126 -0.20 5.24 3.84
CA LEU A 126 -1.16 4.88 4.89
C LEU A 126 -0.72 5.38 6.26
N PHE A 127 0.57 5.28 6.59
CA PHE A 127 1.11 5.85 7.83
C PHE A 127 0.88 7.37 7.90
N LEU A 128 1.19 8.10 6.82
CA LEU A 128 0.95 9.55 6.76
C LEU A 128 -0.54 9.88 6.89
N ALA A 129 -1.42 9.14 6.21
CA ALA A 129 -2.86 9.30 6.30
C ALA A 129 -3.37 9.12 7.75
N VAL A 130 -2.95 8.03 8.41
CA VAL A 130 -3.32 7.71 9.80
C VAL A 130 -2.77 8.73 10.78
N ALA A 131 -1.53 9.20 10.59
CA ALA A 131 -0.89 10.20 11.44
C ALA A 131 -1.55 11.58 11.31
N ILE A 132 -1.81 12.03 10.08
CA ILE A 132 -2.49 13.31 9.82
C ILE A 132 -3.91 13.27 10.38
N PHE A 133 -4.68 12.21 10.08
CA PHE A 133 -6.04 12.08 10.58
C PHE A 133 -6.07 11.99 12.11
N GLY A 134 -5.22 11.16 12.71
CA GLY A 134 -5.14 11.00 14.16
C GLY A 134 -4.71 12.27 14.89
N GLY A 135 -3.85 13.09 14.29
CA GLY A 135 -3.43 14.37 14.87
C GLY A 135 -4.47 15.49 14.73
N GLN A 136 -5.33 15.44 13.71
CA GLN A 136 -6.28 16.52 13.40
C GLN A 136 -7.73 16.20 13.79
N CYS A 137 -8.08 14.95 14.13
CA CYS A 137 -9.46 14.52 14.34
C CYS A 137 -10.18 15.17 15.54
N TRP A 138 -9.44 15.69 16.53
CA TRP A 138 -10.00 16.42 17.70
C TRP A 138 -9.86 17.93 17.61
N ARG A 139 -9.58 18.46 16.42
CA ARG A 139 -9.51 19.91 16.23
C ARG A 139 -10.86 20.57 16.51
N ARG A 140 -10.83 21.60 17.36
CA ARG A 140 -12.01 22.39 17.74
C ARG A 140 -12.62 23.17 16.58
N ASP A 141 -11.80 23.50 15.58
CA ASP A 141 -12.24 24.33 14.44
C ASP A 141 -12.91 23.52 13.31
N TRP A 142 -12.86 22.18 13.38
CA TRP A 142 -13.35 21.33 12.30
C TRP A 142 -14.74 20.75 12.56
N LEU A 143 -15.01 20.26 13.78
CA LEU A 143 -16.29 19.65 14.13
C LEU A 143 -17.00 20.38 15.26
N LEU A 144 -18.33 20.48 15.16
CA LEU A 144 -19.16 20.92 16.28
C LEU A 144 -19.15 19.82 17.35
N TYR A 145 -18.62 20.14 18.54
CA TYR A 145 -18.40 19.21 19.66
C TYR A 145 -17.36 18.08 19.43
N PRO A 146 -16.07 18.42 19.27
CA PRO A 146 -15.03 17.44 18.99
C PRO A 146 -14.84 16.41 20.12
N ASN A 147 -15.15 16.76 21.38
CA ASN A 147 -14.90 15.90 22.54
C ASN A 147 -15.76 14.61 22.55
N PHE A 148 -16.84 14.55 21.78
CA PHE A 148 -17.67 13.35 21.64
C PHE A 148 -17.33 12.52 20.40
N ASN A 149 -16.36 12.95 19.59
CA ASN A 149 -15.92 12.21 18.43
C ASN A 149 -15.03 11.04 18.86
N TYR A 150 -15.39 9.82 18.45
CA TYR A 150 -14.60 8.62 18.67
C TYR A 150 -14.13 8.05 17.33
N LEU A 151 -12.91 7.49 17.32
CA LEU A 151 -12.36 6.86 16.14
C LEU A 151 -13.13 5.57 15.82
N SER A 152 -13.57 5.45 14.57
CA SER A 152 -14.27 4.27 14.08
C SER A 152 -13.34 3.06 13.97
N TRP A 153 -13.94 1.87 13.85
CA TRP A 153 -13.21 0.65 13.53
C TRP A 153 -12.40 0.74 12.23
N SER A 154 -12.88 1.49 11.22
CA SER A 154 -12.17 1.68 9.96
C SER A 154 -10.83 2.41 10.14
N TYR A 155 -10.73 3.33 11.09
CA TYR A 155 -9.44 3.94 11.44
C TYR A 155 -8.47 2.90 12.00
N GLY A 156 -8.94 2.04 12.92
CA GLY A 156 -8.15 0.92 13.46
C GLY A 156 -7.68 -0.04 12.37
N LEU A 157 -8.52 -0.35 11.38
CA LEU A 157 -8.12 -1.14 10.21
C LEU A 157 -7.05 -0.43 9.37
N GLY A 158 -7.09 0.90 9.26
CA GLY A 158 -6.04 1.68 8.60
C GLY A 158 -4.68 1.57 9.30
N VAL A 159 -4.67 1.64 10.64
CA VAL A 159 -3.47 1.42 11.47
C VAL A 159 -2.90 0.02 11.25
N ILE A 160 -3.76 -1.00 11.27
CA ILE A 160 -3.34 -2.39 11.06
C ILE A 160 -2.82 -2.58 9.62
N SER A 161 -3.46 -1.94 8.63
CA SER A 161 -3.11 -2.07 7.22
C SER A 161 -1.69 -1.60 6.92
N PHE A 162 -1.26 -0.43 7.40
CA PHE A 162 0.10 0.05 7.10
C PHE A 162 1.18 -0.84 7.76
N MET A 163 0.90 -1.42 8.93
CA MET A 163 1.78 -2.40 9.58
C MET A 163 1.95 -3.65 8.71
N PHE A 164 0.85 -4.19 8.17
CA PHE A 164 0.91 -5.33 7.26
C PHE A 164 1.64 -5.01 5.96
N HIS A 165 1.49 -3.81 5.40
CA HIS A 165 2.25 -3.41 4.21
C HIS A 165 3.75 -3.34 4.48
N ILE A 166 4.18 -2.82 5.64
CA ILE A 166 5.61 -2.78 6.01
C ILE A 166 6.17 -4.19 6.19
N VAL A 167 5.44 -5.05 6.89
CA VAL A 167 5.84 -6.46 7.09
C VAL A 167 5.85 -7.22 5.75
N GLY A 168 4.84 -7.02 4.91
CA GLY A 168 4.76 -7.59 3.57
C GLY A 168 5.92 -7.15 2.69
N ALA A 169 6.24 -5.86 2.67
CA ALA A 169 7.40 -5.31 1.96
C ALA A 169 8.71 -5.95 2.44
N PHE A 170 8.88 -6.20 3.74
CA PHE A 170 10.05 -6.90 4.26
C PHE A 170 10.16 -8.33 3.73
N PHE A 171 9.07 -9.10 3.69
CA PHE A 171 9.08 -10.44 3.12
C PHE A 171 9.35 -10.43 1.61
N LEU A 172 8.75 -9.50 0.87
CA LEU A 172 8.98 -9.35 -0.58
C LEU A 172 10.42 -8.92 -0.88
N TYR A 173 11.04 -8.12 -0.02
CA TYR A 173 12.46 -7.79 -0.11
C TYR A 173 13.34 -9.04 0.01
N LEU A 174 13.03 -9.93 0.97
CA LEU A 174 13.76 -11.18 1.13
C LEU A 174 13.58 -12.09 -0.09
N ASP A 175 12.36 -12.19 -0.62
CA ASP A 175 12.04 -12.94 -1.84
C ASP A 175 12.80 -12.40 -3.05
N ALA A 176 12.75 -11.09 -3.29
CA ALA A 176 13.48 -10.42 -4.36
C ALA A 176 15.00 -10.66 -4.24
N ARG A 177 15.56 -10.60 -3.03
CA ARG A 177 16.98 -10.86 -2.77
C ARG A 177 17.35 -12.33 -3.02
N ALA A 178 16.48 -13.27 -2.66
CA ALA A 178 16.67 -14.69 -2.93
C ALA A 178 16.64 -14.97 -4.44
N GLY A 179 15.63 -14.46 -5.15
CA GLY A 179 15.51 -14.57 -6.60
C GLY A 179 16.70 -13.97 -7.36
N TYR A 180 17.21 -12.82 -6.91
CA TYR A 180 18.41 -12.21 -7.49
C TYR A 180 19.66 -13.08 -7.31
N LYS A 181 19.86 -13.67 -6.12
CA LYS A 181 21.01 -14.55 -5.84
C LYS A 181 20.99 -15.81 -6.70
N LEU A 182 19.83 -16.46 -6.80
CA LEU A 182 19.66 -17.66 -7.64
C LEU A 182 20.00 -17.35 -9.10
N ARG A 183 19.48 -16.24 -9.63
CA ARG A 183 19.77 -15.82 -11.01
C ARG A 183 21.26 -15.57 -11.25
N LYS A 184 21.95 -14.93 -10.29
CA LYS A 184 23.40 -14.69 -10.36
C LYS A 184 24.18 -16.01 -10.38
N GLN A 185 23.79 -16.98 -9.56
CA GLN A 185 24.42 -18.30 -9.53
C GLN A 185 24.20 -19.05 -10.85
N SER A 186 22.98 -19.10 -11.38
CA SER A 186 22.70 -19.75 -12.67
C SER A 186 23.52 -19.14 -13.82
N ARG A 187 23.66 -17.81 -13.85
CA ARG A 187 24.48 -17.13 -14.87
C ARG A 187 25.97 -17.49 -14.74
N ASN A 188 26.50 -17.51 -13.52
CA ASN A 188 27.90 -17.87 -13.28
C ASN A 188 28.19 -19.31 -13.72
N LEU A 189 27.27 -20.26 -13.45
CA LEU A 189 27.40 -21.66 -13.88
C LEU A 189 27.40 -21.79 -15.42
N VAL A 190 26.51 -21.07 -16.12
CA VAL A 190 26.48 -21.08 -17.59
C VAL A 190 27.79 -20.56 -18.20
N VAL A 191 28.38 -19.51 -17.61
CA VAL A 191 29.68 -18.98 -18.07
C VAL A 191 30.80 -20.01 -17.87
N GLN A 192 30.76 -20.81 -16.80
CA GLN A 192 31.74 -21.88 -16.55
C GLN A 192 31.59 -23.09 -17.48
N MET A 193 30.39 -23.36 -17.98
CA MET A 193 30.15 -24.48 -18.90
C MET A 193 30.51 -24.17 -20.36
N GLN A 194 30.72 -22.90 -20.72
CA GLN A 194 31.06 -22.52 -22.08
C GLN A 194 32.56 -22.77 -22.34
N PRO A 195 32.94 -23.70 -23.23
CA PRO A 195 34.35 -24.02 -23.47
C PRO A 195 35.09 -22.77 -23.95
N ASN A 196 36.26 -22.52 -23.35
CA ASN A 196 37.12 -21.40 -23.74
C ASN A 196 37.57 -21.58 -25.20
N PRO A 197 37.21 -20.69 -26.14
CA PRO A 197 37.62 -20.83 -27.54
C PRO A 197 39.15 -20.76 -27.74
N GLN A 198 39.90 -20.27 -26.76
CA GLN A 198 41.36 -20.21 -26.83
C GLN A 198 42.07 -21.53 -26.50
N SER A 199 41.41 -22.54 -25.92
CA SER A 199 42.08 -23.83 -25.62
C SER A 199 42.19 -24.77 -26.83
N HIS A 200 41.57 -24.45 -27.96
CA HIS A 200 41.63 -25.29 -29.18
C HIS A 200 42.70 -24.85 -30.21
N HIS A 201 43.43 -23.76 -29.97
CA HIS A 201 44.46 -23.27 -30.90
C HIS A 201 45.90 -23.46 -30.37
N GLY A 202 46.17 -24.60 -29.73
CA GLY A 202 47.49 -24.90 -29.16
C GLY A 202 47.97 -26.35 -29.29
N SER A 203 47.35 -27.19 -30.14
CA SER A 203 47.70 -28.61 -30.21
C SER A 203 47.85 -29.19 -31.62
N HIS A 204 48.32 -28.39 -32.57
CA HIS A 204 48.86 -28.87 -33.85
C HIS A 204 50.38 -28.70 -33.86
N HIS A 205 51.11 -29.56 -33.14
CA HIS A 205 52.52 -29.83 -33.45
C HIS A 205 52.60 -31.27 -33.96
N GLY A 206 52.95 -31.40 -35.23
CA GLY A 206 52.71 -32.57 -36.06
C GLY A 206 53.49 -33.83 -35.66
N SER A 207 52.78 -34.94 -35.68
CA SER A 207 53.32 -36.28 -35.87
C SER A 207 53.64 -36.49 -37.35
N HIS A 208 54.92 -36.51 -37.72
CA HIS A 208 55.36 -36.98 -39.04
C HIS A 208 55.93 -38.40 -38.91
N PHE A 209 55.24 -39.33 -39.55
CA PHE A 209 55.64 -40.73 -39.75
C PHE A 209 56.50 -40.82 -41.02
N GLY A 210 57.55 -41.64 -41.06
CA GLY A 210 58.41 -41.80 -42.24
C GLY A 210 59.52 -42.86 -42.09
N SER A 211 59.33 -43.97 -42.78
CA SER A 211 60.06 -45.26 -42.79
C SER A 211 61.50 -45.27 -43.32
N GLN A 212 62.26 -46.29 -42.88
CA GLN A 212 63.36 -47.05 -43.53
C GLN A 212 64.77 -46.41 -43.74
N HIS A 213 65.77 -46.99 -43.05
CA HIS A 213 67.00 -47.46 -43.73
C HIS A 213 67.71 -48.56 -42.91
N SER A 214 68.03 -49.68 -43.59
CA SER A 214 68.82 -50.81 -43.12
C SER A 214 70.31 -50.49 -43.18
N SER A 215 71.11 -50.92 -42.19
CA SER A 215 72.57 -51.11 -42.32
C SER A 215 73.14 -51.98 -41.18
N HIS A 216 73.77 -53.07 -41.59
CA HIS A 216 74.68 -53.97 -40.86
C HIS A 216 75.77 -53.24 -40.02
N HIS A 217 76.12 -53.76 -38.83
CA HIS A 217 77.42 -54.41 -38.52
C HIS A 217 77.77 -54.50 -37.01
N ARG A 218 78.41 -55.64 -36.66
CA ARG A 218 79.37 -55.97 -35.57
C ARG A 218 78.85 -55.99 -34.12
N MET A 219 78.86 -57.15 -33.45
CA MET A 219 79.97 -57.91 -32.84
C MET A 219 80.58 -57.27 -31.58
N GLY A 220 80.61 -58.07 -30.50
CA GLY A 220 81.33 -57.86 -29.23
C GLY A 220 80.34 -57.68 -28.07
N GLY A 221 80.24 -58.52 -27.04
CA GLY A 221 81.19 -59.46 -26.47
C GLY A 221 81.59 -59.00 -25.06
N PHE A 222 81.46 -59.93 -24.10
CA PHE A 222 82.13 -60.02 -22.80
C PHE A 222 81.50 -59.43 -21.51
N VAL A 223 81.27 -60.40 -20.61
CA VAL A 223 81.14 -60.47 -19.13
C VAL A 223 79.94 -59.84 -18.44
#